data_AF-W9VZW7-F1
#
_entry.id   AF-W9VZW7-F1
#
_cell.length_a   1.000
_cell.length_b   1.000
_cell.length_c   1.000
_cell.angle_alpha   90.00
_cell.angle_beta   90.00
_cell.angle_gamma   90.00
#
_symmetry.space_group_name_H-M   'P 1'
#
loop_
_entity.id
_entity.type
_entity.pdbx_description
1 polymer ?
#
loop_
_entity_poly.entity_id
_entity_poly.type
_entity_poly.pdbx_seq_one_letter_code
_entity_poly.pdbx_strand_id
1 'polypeptide(L)'
;MGAREFIGHDIQNRSRDGFREEEKSETKSLSTSRRSVNKAKLIITPLDSHRREAFASYPPGAGPLSTESVDEYISILRKEELCLKVTPDVEHPAISVVFPMSMQDPDLFKCLLVGAQSLRDWRRDPFHVNRSRTMLKLQNEAILSLRKRLSSPSAHLDDGVLISITHLMIADSCRRDLTSLKSHLKGARQIISLRGGLGTTPAHLAIRALVTTVEFYIALGQYLQLSPDDPTAIPNNRIEFIRHPFPPDICRDVATLPIGLAEAALSGHLSVQCIKLLASVASWAPLVNGSVSSSAPAQDSRDRYCRLFCEPRECSRSAIMLLLDLKRSGLPVGLEHVICLGLAIAVRHLSGENRTNIFDTASLVALTKSVKSIDNPSVPDSEVIIWLSLVISWRTQSAKPVPKADALFDYVLDSFPASRSWKKVSVICRKFWWFERFQAEWEQCWACGIARQKQRSLLEQSQNMRSRRRSSIGPLASIISLQKYSAHIESG
;
A
#
# COMPACT_ATOMS: atom_id res chain seq x y z
N MET A 1 27.55 -4.76 3.23
CA MET A 1 27.94 -4.28 4.57
C MET A 1 26.82 -3.41 5.11
N GLY A 2 26.41 -3.62 6.35
CA GLY A 2 25.33 -2.86 7.01
C GLY A 2 24.16 -3.67 7.56
N ALA A 3 24.41 -4.87 8.10
CA ALA A 3 23.54 -5.57 9.04
C ALA A 3 24.44 -6.19 10.12
N ARG A 4 24.22 -5.82 11.39
CA ARG A 4 24.72 -6.38 12.67
C ARG A 4 24.31 -5.37 13.75
N GLU A 5 23.84 -5.71 14.94
CA GLU A 5 23.98 -6.88 15.81
C GLU A 5 22.74 -6.98 16.72
N PHE A 6 22.41 -8.19 17.20
CA PHE A 6 22.17 -8.52 18.62
C PHE A 6 21.62 -9.95 18.71
N ILE A 7 22.53 -10.93 18.66
CA ILE A 7 22.37 -12.24 19.29
C ILE A 7 23.67 -12.48 20.06
N GLY A 8 23.60 -12.50 21.38
CA GLY A 8 24.63 -13.04 22.27
C GLY A 8 24.10 -14.35 22.83
N HIS A 9 24.72 -15.45 22.42
CA HIS A 9 24.63 -16.76 23.06
C HIS A 9 25.38 -16.75 24.39
N ASP A 10 24.88 -17.47 25.38
CA ASP A 10 25.74 -18.25 26.27
C ASP A 10 25.20 -19.68 26.36
N ILE A 11 26.10 -20.63 26.16
CA ILE A 11 25.89 -22.09 26.19
C ILE A 11 26.78 -22.64 27.29
N GLN A 12 26.34 -23.77 27.87
CA GLN A 12 27.07 -24.80 28.64
C GLN A 12 26.72 -24.78 30.14
N ASN A 13 26.45 -25.90 30.81
CA ASN A 13 26.62 -27.31 30.48
C ASN A 13 25.90 -28.20 31.53
N ARG A 14 25.49 -29.41 31.11
CA ARG A 14 25.45 -30.70 31.88
C ARG A 14 24.48 -30.79 33.07
N SER A 15 23.93 -31.94 33.49
CA SER A 15 23.81 -33.33 33.02
C SER A 15 23.12 -34.11 34.16
N ARG A 16 22.33 -35.13 33.82
CA ARG A 16 22.06 -36.40 34.56
C ARG A 16 21.12 -36.48 35.78
N ASP A 17 20.18 -37.43 35.60
CA ASP A 17 19.78 -38.56 36.46
C ASP A 17 19.29 -38.35 37.90
N GLY A 18 18.17 -39.00 38.23
CA GLY A 18 17.99 -39.64 39.55
C GLY A 18 16.61 -39.51 40.20
N PHE A 19 15.82 -40.58 40.14
CA PHE A 19 14.68 -40.87 41.02
C PHE A 19 15.02 -40.78 42.51
N ARG A 20 14.10 -40.31 43.37
CA ARG A 20 13.39 -41.13 44.40
C ARG A 20 12.39 -40.33 45.25
N GLU A 21 11.38 -41.08 45.73
CA GLU A 21 10.26 -40.77 46.62
C GLU A 21 10.66 -40.29 48.03
N GLU A 22 9.82 -39.48 48.70
CA GLU A 22 9.01 -39.89 49.86
C GLU A 22 8.31 -38.70 50.56
N GLU A 23 7.18 -39.02 51.17
CA GLU A 23 6.19 -38.18 51.86
C GLU A 23 6.70 -37.47 53.12
N LYS A 24 6.13 -36.30 53.44
CA LYS A 24 5.30 -36.09 54.66
C LYS A 24 4.77 -34.66 54.80
N SER A 25 3.52 -34.62 55.29
CA SER A 25 2.76 -33.50 55.87
C SER A 25 3.60 -32.61 56.82
N GLU A 26 3.40 -31.30 56.97
CA GLU A 26 2.21 -30.64 57.51
C GLU A 26 2.24 -29.11 57.26
N THR A 27 1.06 -28.57 56.93
CA THR A 27 0.47 -27.32 57.45
C THR A 27 1.38 -26.13 57.75
N LYS A 28 1.35 -25.10 56.89
CA LYS A 28 1.19 -23.70 57.31
C LYS A 28 0.77 -22.78 56.16
N SER A 29 -0.30 -22.05 56.43
CA SER A 29 -0.91 -20.97 55.66
C SER A 29 0.07 -20.05 54.94
N LEU A 30 -0.16 -19.78 53.65
CA LEU A 30 0.17 -18.49 53.04
C LEU A 30 -0.64 -18.29 51.75
N SER A 31 -1.54 -17.30 51.86
CA SER A 31 -2.04 -16.41 50.81
C SER A 31 -2.13 -16.96 49.38
N THR A 32 -3.37 -17.05 48.93
CA THR A 32 -3.82 -17.04 47.53
C THR A 32 -3.21 -15.87 46.76
N SER A 33 -1.97 -16.05 46.29
CA SER A 33 -1.42 -15.26 45.20
C SER A 33 -2.13 -15.68 43.92
N ARG A 34 -3.30 -15.07 43.66
CA ARG A 34 -3.84 -14.94 42.32
C ARG A 34 -2.74 -14.29 41.49
N ARG A 35 -1.95 -15.11 40.79
CA ARG A 35 -1.10 -14.67 39.70
C ARG A 35 -2.02 -13.99 38.68
N SER A 36 -2.09 -12.67 38.80
CA SER A 36 -2.57 -11.77 37.76
C SER A 36 -1.76 -12.08 36.52
N VAL A 37 -2.31 -12.90 35.64
CA VAL A 37 -1.86 -12.98 34.26
C VAL A 37 -2.06 -11.57 33.73
N ASN A 38 -0.98 -10.81 33.61
CA ASN A 38 -0.97 -9.51 32.96
C ASN A 38 -1.55 -9.72 31.55
N LYS A 39 -2.87 -9.50 31.41
CA LYS A 39 -3.51 -9.32 30.11
C LYS A 39 -2.78 -8.14 29.51
N ALA A 40 -1.91 -8.39 28.52
CA ALA A 40 -1.34 -7.33 27.71
C ALA A 40 -2.51 -6.46 27.27
N LYS A 41 -2.60 -5.26 27.84
CA LYS A 41 -3.73 -4.36 27.65
C LYS A 41 -3.55 -3.84 26.23
N LEU A 42 -4.27 -4.46 25.30
CA LEU A 42 -4.32 -4.04 23.91
C LEU A 42 -4.54 -2.53 23.86
N ILE A 43 -3.63 -1.82 23.19
CA ILE A 43 -3.59 -0.35 23.19
C ILE A 43 -4.88 0.18 22.56
N ILE A 44 -5.52 1.13 23.25
CA ILE A 44 -6.70 1.85 22.73
C ILE A 44 -6.24 2.70 21.55
N THR A 45 -6.89 2.52 20.42
CA THR A 45 -6.67 3.25 19.18
C THR A 45 -7.69 4.39 19.05
N PRO A 46 -7.43 5.42 18.23
CA PRO A 46 -8.43 6.46 17.91
C PRO A 46 -9.74 5.92 17.33
N LEU A 47 -9.77 4.65 16.91
CA LEU A 47 -10.97 3.97 16.40
C LEU A 47 -11.94 3.58 17.51
N ASP A 48 -11.43 3.41 18.73
CA ASP A 48 -12.19 2.93 19.87
C ASP A 48 -13.02 4.04 20.53
N SER A 49 -12.76 5.34 20.25
CA SER A 49 -13.43 6.48 20.90
C SER A 49 -14.64 7.07 20.16
N HIS A 50 -14.87 6.68 18.90
CA HIS A 50 -15.91 7.29 18.03
C HIS A 50 -16.84 6.28 17.35
N ARG A 51 -16.85 5.03 17.82
CA ARG A 51 -17.51 3.92 17.11
C ARG A 51 -18.90 3.66 17.67
N ARG A 52 -19.91 3.60 16.79
CA ARG A 52 -21.19 2.96 17.10
C ARG A 52 -20.99 1.46 16.91
N GLU A 53 -21.32 0.66 17.91
CA GLU A 53 -21.23 -0.80 17.83
C GLU A 53 -22.22 -1.34 16.78
N ALA A 54 -21.72 -1.89 15.67
CA ALA A 54 -22.57 -2.46 14.61
C ALA A 54 -23.47 -3.61 15.10
N PHE A 55 -23.12 -4.22 16.23
CA PHE A 55 -23.85 -5.34 16.82
C PHE A 55 -24.72 -4.96 18.03
N ALA A 56 -24.86 -3.67 18.37
CA ALA A 56 -25.68 -3.22 19.51
C ALA A 56 -27.16 -3.65 19.42
N SER A 57 -27.65 -3.96 18.22
CA SER A 57 -29.00 -4.44 17.94
C SER A 57 -29.16 -5.97 18.04
N TYR A 58 -28.09 -6.73 18.26
CA TYR A 58 -28.15 -8.18 18.43
C TYR A 58 -28.38 -8.55 19.89
N PRO A 59 -29.14 -9.64 20.19
CA PRO A 59 -29.45 -10.03 21.56
C PRO A 59 -28.17 -10.21 22.40
N PRO A 60 -28.12 -9.72 23.64
CA PRO A 60 -26.99 -9.90 24.55
C PRO A 60 -26.89 -11.37 24.98
N GLY A 61 -26.33 -12.22 24.12
CA GLY A 61 -26.20 -13.66 24.36
C GLY A 61 -25.17 -14.38 23.47
N ALA A 62 -24.49 -13.69 22.55
CA ALA A 62 -23.61 -14.31 21.57
C ALA A 62 -22.18 -14.61 22.10
N GLY A 63 -22.05 -15.52 23.08
CA GLY A 63 -20.80 -16.22 23.40
C GLY A 63 -19.54 -15.38 23.73
N PRO A 64 -18.38 -16.02 23.95
CA PRO A 64 -17.13 -15.37 24.36
C PRO A 64 -16.30 -14.75 23.21
N LEU A 65 -16.82 -14.75 21.98
CA LEU A 65 -16.12 -14.20 20.82
C LEU A 65 -16.46 -12.72 20.70
N SER A 66 -15.50 -11.84 21.02
CA SER A 66 -15.77 -10.41 20.95
C SER A 66 -15.98 -9.99 19.49
N THR A 67 -17.18 -9.50 19.21
CA THR A 67 -17.62 -8.98 17.89
C THR A 67 -16.91 -7.69 17.50
N GLU A 68 -16.04 -7.18 18.37
CA GLU A 68 -15.25 -5.97 18.22
C GLU A 68 -14.23 -6.04 17.06
N SER A 69 -13.80 -7.24 16.63
CA SER A 69 -12.85 -7.44 15.52
C SER A 69 -13.48 -7.38 14.14
N VAL A 70 -14.61 -8.07 13.96
CA VAL A 70 -15.69 -7.64 13.05
C VAL A 70 -16.12 -6.24 13.50
N ASP A 71 -17.04 -5.47 12.93
CA ASP A 71 -17.25 -4.07 13.34
C ASP A 71 -16.01 -3.13 13.15
N GLU A 72 -14.78 -3.44 13.60
CA GLU A 72 -13.56 -2.68 13.31
C GLU A 72 -13.18 -2.93 11.86
N TYR A 73 -13.21 -4.19 11.47
CA TYR A 73 -13.10 -4.61 10.08
C TYR A 73 -14.10 -3.88 9.19
N ILE A 74 -15.37 -3.80 9.60
CA ILE A 74 -16.42 -3.13 8.82
C ILE A 74 -16.18 -1.61 8.79
N SER A 75 -15.94 -0.97 9.93
CA SER A 75 -15.70 0.47 10.05
C SER A 75 -14.53 0.93 9.16
N ILE A 76 -13.47 0.13 9.09
CA ILE A 76 -12.31 0.42 8.26
C ILE A 76 -12.63 0.37 6.78
N LEU A 77 -13.32 -0.70 6.35
CA LEU A 77 -13.70 -0.89 4.96
C LEU A 77 -14.72 0.16 4.49
N ARG A 78 -15.62 0.61 5.37
CA ARG A 78 -16.56 1.71 5.07
C ARG A 78 -15.86 3.01 4.73
N LYS A 79 -14.69 3.24 5.35
CA LYS A 79 -13.86 4.44 5.14
C LYS A 79 -12.72 4.19 4.16
N GLU A 80 -12.66 3.02 3.51
CA GLU A 80 -11.64 2.74 2.50
C GLU A 80 -11.96 3.54 1.24
N GLU A 81 -11.05 4.41 0.86
CA GLU A 81 -11.03 5.01 -0.47
C GLU A 81 -10.55 3.95 -1.47
N LEU A 82 -11.37 3.67 -2.48
CA LEU A 82 -11.01 2.81 -3.60
C LEU A 82 -10.01 3.53 -4.52
N CYS A 83 -10.38 3.73 -5.79
CA CYS A 83 -9.57 4.46 -6.75
C CYS A 83 -9.83 5.98 -6.62
N LEU A 84 -8.76 6.78 -6.60
CA LEU A 84 -8.82 8.26 -6.66
C LEU A 84 -9.87 8.88 -5.71
N LYS A 85 -9.80 8.56 -4.40
CA LYS A 85 -10.72 9.06 -3.35
C LYS A 85 -12.20 8.68 -3.49
N VAL A 86 -12.56 7.68 -4.32
CA VAL A 86 -13.94 7.16 -4.36
C VAL A 86 -14.21 6.32 -3.11
N THR A 87 -15.20 6.71 -2.30
CA THR A 87 -15.59 6.00 -1.07
C THR A 87 -16.99 5.42 -1.20
N PRO A 88 -17.15 4.08 -1.29
CA PRO A 88 -18.44 3.42 -1.49
C PRO A 88 -19.28 3.23 -0.21
N ASP A 89 -18.72 3.54 0.97
CA ASP A 89 -19.34 3.27 2.27
C ASP A 89 -19.83 1.82 2.42
N VAL A 90 -21.14 1.59 2.59
CA VAL A 90 -21.73 0.25 2.76
C VAL A 90 -21.71 -0.58 1.48
N GLU A 91 -21.55 0.05 0.32
CA GLU A 91 -21.47 -0.64 -0.97
C GLU A 91 -20.08 -1.23 -1.25
N HIS A 92 -19.10 -0.99 -0.36
CA HIS A 92 -17.75 -1.54 -0.47
C HIS A 92 -17.80 -3.07 -0.71
N PRO A 93 -17.15 -3.65 -1.74
CA PRO A 93 -17.37 -5.06 -2.08
C PRO A 93 -17.02 -6.08 -0.99
N ALA A 94 -16.05 -5.78 -0.12
CA ALA A 94 -15.80 -6.61 1.07
C ALA A 94 -17.00 -6.59 2.07
N ILE A 95 -17.77 -5.50 2.12
CA ILE A 95 -18.96 -5.35 2.97
C ILE A 95 -20.23 -5.82 2.24
N SER A 96 -20.43 -5.45 0.98
CA SER A 96 -21.67 -5.72 0.23
C SER A 96 -21.70 -7.11 -0.41
N VAL A 97 -20.55 -7.81 -0.48
CA VAL A 97 -20.43 -9.14 -1.07
C VAL A 97 -19.85 -10.13 -0.08
N VAL A 98 -18.59 -9.95 0.32
CA VAL A 98 -17.84 -10.95 1.10
C VAL A 98 -18.44 -11.15 2.50
N PHE A 99 -18.81 -10.06 3.17
CA PHE A 99 -19.39 -10.11 4.50
C PHE A 99 -20.75 -10.85 4.53
N PRO A 100 -21.76 -10.51 3.68
CA PRO A 100 -23.01 -11.26 3.59
C PRO A 100 -22.83 -12.75 3.28
N MET A 101 -21.94 -13.10 2.35
CA MET A 101 -21.61 -14.50 2.05
C MET A 101 -21.07 -15.21 3.29
N SER A 102 -20.19 -14.55 4.04
CA SER A 102 -19.61 -15.11 5.27
C SER A 102 -20.64 -15.24 6.39
N MET A 103 -21.59 -14.31 6.51
CA MET A 103 -22.64 -14.35 7.54
C MET A 103 -23.66 -15.48 7.30
N GLN A 104 -23.83 -15.91 6.05
CA GLN A 104 -24.77 -16.97 5.68
C GLN A 104 -24.18 -18.39 5.82
N ASP A 105 -22.87 -18.50 6.04
CA ASP A 105 -22.15 -19.77 6.11
C ASP A 105 -21.32 -19.83 7.42
N PRO A 106 -21.70 -20.66 8.41
CA PRO A 106 -21.01 -20.72 9.70
C PRO A 106 -19.53 -21.10 9.60
N ASP A 107 -19.15 -21.93 8.62
CA ASP A 107 -17.77 -22.35 8.41
C ASP A 107 -16.95 -21.22 7.76
N LEU A 108 -17.56 -20.44 6.87
CA LEU A 108 -16.96 -19.24 6.28
C LEU A 108 -16.85 -18.08 7.29
N PHE A 109 -17.83 -17.91 8.17
CA PHE A 109 -17.80 -16.89 9.22
C PHE A 109 -16.59 -17.05 10.14
N LYS A 110 -16.19 -18.29 10.47
CA LYS A 110 -14.96 -18.55 11.25
C LYS A 110 -13.72 -18.04 10.52
N CYS A 111 -13.64 -18.21 9.19
CA CYS A 111 -12.54 -17.66 8.40
C CYS A 111 -12.56 -16.13 8.41
N LEU A 112 -13.72 -15.48 8.27
CA LEU A 112 -13.87 -14.03 8.42
C LEU A 112 -13.32 -13.54 9.77
N LEU A 113 -13.70 -14.21 10.87
CA LEU A 113 -13.24 -13.87 12.22
C LEU A 113 -11.71 -13.92 12.33
N VAL A 114 -11.06 -14.89 11.69
CA VAL A 114 -9.58 -14.99 11.65
C VAL A 114 -8.96 -13.77 10.98
N GLY A 115 -9.45 -13.38 9.80
CA GLY A 115 -8.94 -12.20 9.10
C GLY A 115 -9.18 -10.91 9.88
N ALA A 116 -10.39 -10.74 10.41
CA ALA A 116 -10.79 -9.58 11.20
C ALA A 116 -9.96 -9.46 12.49
N GLN A 117 -9.80 -10.56 13.24
CA GLN A 117 -8.98 -10.60 14.44
C GLN A 117 -7.50 -10.36 14.15
N SER A 118 -6.97 -10.89 13.04
CA SER A 118 -5.57 -10.66 12.65
C SER A 118 -5.27 -9.19 12.40
N LEU A 119 -6.15 -8.51 11.66
CA LEU A 119 -6.03 -7.09 11.39
C LEU A 119 -6.16 -6.26 12.66
N ARG A 120 -7.08 -6.68 13.55
CA ARG A 120 -7.29 -6.05 14.86
C ARG A 120 -6.04 -6.14 15.74
N ASP A 121 -5.45 -7.32 15.85
CA ASP A 121 -4.23 -7.58 16.63
C ASP A 121 -3.05 -6.79 16.03
N TRP A 122 -2.87 -6.86 14.70
CA TRP A 122 -1.80 -6.18 13.98
C TRP A 122 -1.82 -4.65 14.16
N ARG A 123 -3.01 -4.02 14.18
CA ARG A 123 -3.09 -2.56 14.38
C ARG A 123 -2.69 -2.11 15.79
N ARG A 124 -2.95 -2.95 16.78
CA ARG A 124 -2.64 -2.63 18.19
C ARG A 124 -1.20 -2.98 18.54
N ASP A 125 -0.61 -3.90 17.79
CA ASP A 125 0.79 -4.26 17.93
C ASP A 125 1.45 -4.58 16.56
N PRO A 126 1.78 -3.55 15.76
CA PRO A 126 2.33 -3.77 14.41
C PRO A 126 3.77 -4.29 14.40
N PHE A 127 4.43 -4.30 15.56
CA PHE A 127 5.82 -4.71 15.75
C PHE A 127 5.95 -6.10 16.37
N HIS A 128 4.97 -6.58 17.14
CA HIS A 128 4.99 -7.95 17.64
C HIS A 128 4.27 -8.91 16.70
N VAL A 129 5.01 -9.95 16.31
CA VAL A 129 4.55 -11.01 15.41
C VAL A 129 3.90 -12.17 16.19
N ASN A 130 3.49 -11.98 17.45
CA ASN A 130 2.97 -13.07 18.28
C ASN A 130 1.45 -13.19 18.15
N ARG A 131 0.93 -14.42 17.99
CA ARG A 131 -0.51 -14.67 17.89
C ARG A 131 -1.15 -14.49 19.26
N SER A 132 -2.26 -13.76 19.34
CA SER A 132 -3.12 -13.83 20.52
C SER A 132 -3.67 -15.25 20.68
N ARG A 133 -3.96 -15.66 21.92
CA ARG A 133 -4.58 -16.97 22.19
C ARG A 133 -5.92 -17.12 21.45
N THR A 134 -6.67 -16.03 21.33
CA THR A 134 -7.93 -15.97 20.57
C THR A 134 -7.67 -16.23 19.09
N MET A 135 -6.69 -15.55 18.50
CA MET A 135 -6.31 -15.72 17.10
C MET A 135 -5.86 -17.16 16.79
N LEU A 136 -5.07 -17.79 17.66
CA LEU A 136 -4.66 -19.19 17.50
C LEU A 136 -5.86 -20.16 17.43
N LYS A 137 -6.84 -19.99 18.32
CA LYS A 137 -8.05 -20.82 18.33
C LYS A 137 -8.85 -20.64 17.04
N LEU A 138 -9.14 -19.38 16.68
CA LEU A 138 -9.88 -19.05 15.47
C LEU A 138 -9.19 -19.60 14.22
N GLN A 139 -7.86 -19.49 14.13
CA GLN A 139 -7.10 -19.98 12.98
C GLN A 139 -7.20 -21.50 12.83
N ASN A 140 -7.09 -22.25 13.94
CA ASN A 140 -7.27 -23.70 13.92
C ASN A 140 -8.69 -24.08 13.45
N GLU A 141 -9.72 -23.41 13.96
CA GLU A 141 -11.11 -23.62 13.54
C GLU A 141 -11.34 -23.30 12.05
N ALA A 142 -10.77 -22.21 11.55
CA ALA A 142 -10.84 -21.83 10.14
C ALA A 142 -10.13 -22.83 9.23
N ILE A 143 -8.96 -23.34 9.62
CA ILE A 143 -8.23 -24.37 8.86
C ILE A 143 -9.04 -25.67 8.80
N LEU A 144 -9.64 -26.10 9.93
CA LEU A 144 -10.50 -27.28 9.96
C LEU A 144 -11.74 -27.10 9.06
N SER A 145 -12.35 -25.92 9.10
CA SER A 145 -13.51 -25.57 8.28
C SER A 145 -13.16 -25.58 6.78
N LEU A 146 -12.02 -25.01 6.41
CA LEU A 146 -11.51 -25.04 5.03
C LEU A 146 -11.20 -26.47 4.57
N ARG A 147 -10.56 -27.30 5.40
CA ARG A 147 -10.27 -28.71 5.07
C ARG A 147 -11.54 -29.51 4.82
N LYS A 148 -12.57 -29.31 5.65
CA LYS A 148 -13.89 -29.92 5.46
C LYS A 148 -14.54 -29.49 4.14
N ARG A 149 -14.42 -28.23 3.72
CA ARG A 149 -14.93 -27.80 2.39
C ARG A 149 -14.12 -28.44 1.27
N LEU A 150 -12.79 -28.46 1.40
CA LEU A 150 -11.88 -29.03 0.40
C LEU A 150 -12.04 -30.55 0.20
N SER A 151 -12.61 -31.28 1.15
CA SER A 151 -12.90 -32.71 0.96
C SER A 151 -14.08 -32.98 0.02
N SER A 152 -14.84 -31.96 -0.37
CA SER A 152 -15.89 -32.10 -1.38
C SER A 152 -15.28 -32.25 -2.79
N PRO A 153 -15.74 -33.20 -3.63
CA PRO A 153 -15.29 -33.32 -5.03
C PRO A 153 -15.51 -32.03 -5.86
N SER A 154 -16.55 -31.27 -5.52
CA SER A 154 -16.90 -30.00 -6.15
C SER A 154 -16.32 -28.77 -5.42
N ALA A 155 -15.40 -28.95 -4.47
CA ALA A 155 -14.80 -27.85 -3.70
C ALA A 155 -14.16 -26.79 -4.61
N HIS A 156 -13.61 -27.22 -5.75
CA HIS A 156 -13.03 -26.30 -6.72
C HIS A 156 -14.08 -25.35 -7.32
N LEU A 157 -15.39 -25.58 -7.22
CA LEU A 157 -16.44 -24.65 -7.71
C LEU A 157 -17.03 -23.75 -6.61
N ASP A 158 -16.69 -23.98 -5.34
CA ASP A 158 -17.25 -23.27 -4.19
C ASP A 158 -16.50 -21.96 -3.91
N ASP A 159 -17.11 -20.80 -4.16
CA ASP A 159 -16.54 -19.47 -3.88
C ASP A 159 -16.09 -19.30 -2.43
N GLY A 160 -16.78 -19.94 -1.49
CA GLY A 160 -16.44 -19.89 -0.07
C GLY A 160 -15.06 -20.47 0.22
N VAL A 161 -14.56 -21.42 -0.59
CA VAL A 161 -13.18 -21.93 -0.48
C VAL A 161 -12.16 -20.82 -0.75
N LEU A 162 -12.35 -20.04 -1.83
CA LEU A 162 -11.45 -18.93 -2.15
C LEU A 162 -11.55 -17.82 -1.11
N ILE A 163 -12.75 -17.49 -0.65
CA ILE A 163 -12.94 -16.50 0.41
C ILE A 163 -12.25 -16.96 1.71
N SER A 164 -12.39 -18.23 2.11
CA SER A 164 -11.68 -18.80 3.27
C SER A 164 -10.16 -18.65 3.13
N ILE A 165 -9.60 -18.96 1.95
CA ILE A 165 -8.16 -18.82 1.68
C ILE A 165 -7.74 -17.35 1.76
N THR A 166 -8.53 -16.40 1.24
CA THR A 166 -8.19 -14.97 1.33
C THR A 166 -8.09 -14.46 2.77
N HIS A 167 -8.95 -14.92 3.68
CA HIS A 167 -8.85 -14.54 5.10
C HIS A 167 -7.64 -15.16 5.81
N LEU A 168 -7.25 -16.38 5.44
CA LEU A 168 -6.00 -16.99 5.92
C LEU A 168 -4.77 -16.23 5.38
N MET A 169 -4.79 -15.79 4.12
CA MET A 169 -3.75 -14.92 3.56
C MET A 169 -3.64 -13.58 4.29
N ILE A 170 -4.76 -12.97 4.69
CA ILE A 170 -4.76 -11.76 5.54
C ILE A 170 -4.04 -12.05 6.87
N ALA A 171 -4.38 -13.17 7.52
CA ALA A 171 -3.73 -13.57 8.77
C ALA A 171 -2.22 -13.74 8.63
N ASP A 172 -1.76 -14.44 7.59
CA ASP A 172 -0.34 -14.64 7.34
C ASP A 172 0.39 -13.34 6.98
N SER A 173 -0.29 -12.43 6.25
CA SER A 173 0.23 -11.09 5.93
C SER A 173 0.44 -10.25 7.19
N CYS A 174 -0.53 -10.22 8.10
CA CYS A 174 -0.41 -9.54 9.40
C CYS A 174 0.76 -10.08 10.23
N ARG A 175 1.11 -11.36 10.04
CA ARG A 175 2.23 -12.03 10.70
C ARG A 175 3.55 -11.92 9.95
N ARG A 176 3.56 -11.36 8.74
CA ARG A 176 4.73 -11.37 7.85
C ARG A 176 5.25 -12.79 7.59
N ASP A 177 4.37 -13.79 7.66
CA ASP A 177 4.69 -15.19 7.33
C ASP A 177 4.59 -15.37 5.81
N LEU A 178 5.64 -14.93 5.13
CA LEU A 178 5.69 -14.94 3.66
C LEU A 178 5.59 -16.37 3.08
N THR A 179 6.07 -17.37 3.82
CA THR A 179 6.04 -18.77 3.38
C THR A 179 4.60 -19.29 3.36
N SER A 180 3.87 -19.14 4.46
CA SER A 180 2.45 -19.55 4.55
C SER A 180 1.58 -18.74 3.57
N LEU A 181 1.84 -17.44 3.45
CA LEU A 181 1.16 -16.55 2.50
C LEU A 181 1.32 -17.03 1.05
N LYS A 182 2.56 -17.34 0.62
CA LYS A 182 2.83 -17.87 -0.72
C LYS A 182 2.18 -19.24 -0.95
N SER A 183 2.15 -20.10 0.06
CA SER A 183 1.49 -21.41 -0.02
C SER A 183 -0.03 -21.27 -0.24
N HIS A 184 -0.69 -20.39 0.52
CA HIS A 184 -2.11 -20.11 0.33
C HIS A 184 -2.41 -19.46 -1.02
N LEU A 185 -1.58 -18.51 -1.47
CA LEU A 185 -1.71 -17.92 -2.80
C LEU A 185 -1.57 -18.97 -3.91
N LYS A 186 -0.61 -19.90 -3.80
CA LYS A 186 -0.46 -21.02 -4.74
C LYS A 186 -1.72 -21.88 -4.77
N GLY A 187 -2.29 -22.22 -3.60
CA GLY A 187 -3.54 -22.96 -3.51
C GLY A 187 -4.73 -22.23 -4.15
N ALA A 188 -4.86 -20.92 -3.91
CA ALA A 188 -5.90 -20.09 -4.53
C ALA A 188 -5.79 -20.09 -6.06
N ARG A 189 -4.57 -19.90 -6.60
CA ARG A 189 -4.31 -19.95 -8.06
C ARG A 189 -4.66 -21.30 -8.66
N GLN A 190 -4.32 -22.39 -7.97
CA GLN A 190 -4.65 -23.74 -8.44
C GLN A 190 -6.17 -23.95 -8.50
N ILE A 191 -6.91 -23.52 -7.48
CA ILE A 191 -8.38 -23.63 -7.45
C ILE A 191 -9.01 -22.78 -8.56
N ILE A 192 -8.52 -21.55 -8.77
CA ILE A 192 -8.98 -20.68 -9.87
C ILE A 192 -8.71 -21.34 -11.23
N SER A 193 -7.53 -21.94 -11.42
CA SER A 193 -7.18 -22.66 -12.65
C SER A 193 -8.12 -23.86 -12.90
N LEU A 194 -8.42 -24.65 -11.87
CA LEU A 194 -9.36 -25.78 -11.97
C LEU A 194 -10.79 -25.36 -12.34
N ARG A 195 -11.19 -24.11 -12.07
CA ARG A 195 -12.48 -23.54 -12.50
C ARG A 195 -12.50 -23.07 -13.96
N GLY A 196 -11.33 -22.92 -14.59
CA GLY A 196 -11.20 -22.20 -15.87
C GLY A 196 -11.13 -20.68 -15.72
N GLY A 197 -10.82 -20.17 -14.51
CA GLY A 197 -10.76 -18.75 -14.21
C GLY A 197 -11.93 -18.24 -13.35
N LEU A 198 -11.93 -16.92 -13.12
CA LEU A 198 -13.02 -16.22 -12.42
C LEU A 198 -13.81 -15.39 -13.45
N GLY A 199 -15.14 -15.44 -13.39
CA GLY A 199 -16.03 -14.60 -14.20
C GLY A 199 -16.08 -13.14 -13.72
N THR A 200 -17.10 -12.39 -14.17
CA THR A 200 -17.29 -10.96 -13.88
C THR A 200 -18.40 -10.69 -12.86
N THR A 201 -18.89 -11.71 -12.15
CA THR A 201 -19.89 -11.51 -11.10
C THR A 201 -19.30 -10.67 -9.95
N PRO A 202 -20.13 -9.96 -9.16
CA PRO A 202 -19.65 -9.20 -7.99
C PRO A 202 -18.77 -10.02 -7.02
N ALA A 203 -19.12 -11.29 -6.79
CA ALA A 203 -18.35 -12.20 -5.95
C ALA A 203 -16.98 -12.54 -6.57
N HIS A 204 -16.95 -12.87 -7.86
CA HIS A 204 -15.72 -13.15 -8.58
C HIS A 204 -14.79 -11.93 -8.65
N LEU A 205 -15.32 -10.72 -8.87
CA LEU A 205 -14.55 -9.48 -8.84
C LEU A 205 -13.98 -9.19 -7.45
N ALA A 206 -14.77 -9.38 -6.38
CA ALA A 206 -14.30 -9.20 -5.01
C ALA A 206 -13.20 -10.21 -4.64
N ILE A 207 -13.38 -11.50 -4.98
CA ILE A 207 -12.37 -12.54 -4.75
C ILE A 207 -11.09 -12.22 -5.53
N ARG A 208 -11.22 -11.85 -6.81
CA ARG A 208 -10.07 -11.50 -7.66
C ARG A 208 -9.30 -10.33 -7.07
N ALA A 209 -9.98 -9.25 -6.67
CA ALA A 209 -9.38 -8.09 -6.03
C ALA A 209 -8.57 -8.44 -4.77
N LEU A 210 -9.11 -9.33 -3.91
CA LEU A 210 -8.44 -9.77 -2.69
C LEU A 210 -7.18 -10.59 -2.99
N VAL A 211 -7.25 -11.54 -3.92
CA VAL A 211 -6.09 -12.33 -4.35
C VAL A 211 -5.02 -11.43 -4.99
N THR A 212 -5.43 -10.55 -5.90
CA THR A 212 -4.55 -9.57 -6.57
C THR A 212 -3.84 -8.64 -5.60
N THR A 213 -4.48 -8.28 -4.48
CA THR A 213 -3.84 -7.48 -3.42
C THR A 213 -2.64 -8.19 -2.83
N VAL A 214 -2.76 -9.50 -2.56
CA VAL A 214 -1.66 -10.31 -2.02
C VAL A 214 -0.53 -10.42 -3.05
N GLU A 215 -0.87 -10.67 -4.32
CA GLU A 215 0.11 -10.72 -5.41
C GLU A 215 0.88 -9.41 -5.55
N PHE A 216 0.16 -8.28 -5.48
CA PHE A 216 0.74 -6.95 -5.53
C PHE A 216 1.77 -6.74 -4.42
N TYR A 217 1.46 -7.05 -3.15
CA TYR A 217 2.39 -6.82 -2.05
C TYR A 217 3.60 -7.76 -2.07
N ILE A 218 3.42 -9.01 -2.50
CA ILE A 218 4.56 -9.93 -2.72
C ILE A 218 5.48 -9.36 -3.79
N ALA A 219 4.93 -8.95 -4.94
CA ALA A 219 5.68 -8.36 -6.04
C ALA A 219 6.39 -7.07 -5.62
N LEU A 220 5.71 -6.22 -4.87
CA LEU A 220 6.24 -4.94 -4.41
C LEU A 220 7.41 -5.14 -3.44
N GLY A 221 7.30 -6.13 -2.54
CA GLY A 221 8.40 -6.52 -1.65
C GLY A 221 9.65 -6.95 -2.41
N GLN A 222 9.50 -7.77 -3.45
CA GLN A 222 10.62 -8.21 -4.29
C GLN A 222 11.23 -7.05 -5.08
N TYR A 223 10.40 -6.19 -5.67
CA TYR A 223 10.85 -5.06 -6.47
C TYR A 223 11.67 -4.09 -5.62
N LEU A 224 11.13 -3.72 -4.45
CA LEU A 224 11.75 -2.83 -3.48
C LEU A 224 12.86 -3.49 -2.65
N GLN A 225 13.17 -4.77 -2.88
CA GLN A 225 14.22 -5.53 -2.18
C GLN A 225 13.97 -5.65 -0.66
N LEU A 226 12.70 -5.62 -0.26
CA LEU A 226 12.26 -5.88 1.12
C LEU A 226 12.07 -7.39 1.38
N SER A 227 11.98 -8.19 0.32
CA SER A 227 12.01 -9.64 0.34
C SER A 227 12.89 -10.18 -0.78
N PRO A 228 13.45 -11.40 -0.64
CA PRO A 228 14.23 -12.03 -1.70
C PRO A 228 13.40 -12.20 -2.97
N ASP A 229 14.07 -12.02 -4.12
CA ASP A 229 13.46 -12.35 -5.41
C ASP A 229 13.13 -13.84 -5.47
N ASP A 230 11.95 -14.17 -5.98
CA ASP A 230 11.45 -15.54 -6.10
C ASP A 230 10.68 -15.67 -7.41
N PRO A 231 11.36 -16.12 -8.48
CA PRO A 231 10.76 -16.33 -9.80
C PRO A 231 9.68 -17.41 -9.83
N THR A 232 9.62 -18.29 -8.82
CA THR A 232 8.57 -19.32 -8.74
C THR A 232 7.24 -18.74 -8.29
N ALA A 233 7.27 -17.73 -7.42
CA ALA A 233 6.08 -17.03 -6.96
C ALA A 233 5.57 -16.03 -7.99
N ILE A 234 6.48 -15.37 -8.71
CA ILE A 234 6.19 -14.38 -9.76
C ILE A 234 7.06 -14.68 -10.97
N PRO A 235 6.50 -15.35 -12.00
CA PRO A 235 7.20 -15.68 -13.24
C PRO A 235 7.76 -14.44 -13.92
N ASN A 236 8.88 -14.61 -14.63
CA ASN A 236 9.49 -13.55 -15.42
C ASN A 236 8.90 -13.54 -16.84
N ASN A 237 8.43 -12.39 -17.30
CA ASN A 237 7.99 -12.23 -18.69
C ASN A 237 9.04 -11.47 -19.50
N ARG A 238 9.10 -11.77 -20.79
CA ARG A 238 9.96 -11.03 -21.71
C ARG A 238 9.36 -9.65 -21.99
N ILE A 239 10.17 -8.60 -21.81
CA ILE A 239 9.82 -7.24 -22.22
C ILE A 239 10.06 -7.08 -23.71
N GLU A 240 9.07 -6.52 -24.41
CA GLU A 240 9.11 -6.31 -25.85
C GLU A 240 8.96 -4.83 -26.19
N PHE A 241 9.95 -4.29 -26.90
CA PHE A 241 9.90 -2.96 -27.50
C PHE A 241 9.73 -3.10 -29.00
N ILE A 242 8.75 -2.40 -29.55
CA ILE A 242 8.49 -2.36 -30.98
C ILE A 242 8.91 -1.02 -31.55
N ARG A 243 9.40 -1.04 -32.79
CA ARG A 243 9.73 0.17 -33.55
C ARG A 243 8.62 0.46 -34.56
N HIS A 244 8.55 1.72 -35.00
CA HIS A 244 7.63 2.10 -36.07
C HIS A 244 7.95 1.37 -37.39
N PRO A 245 6.93 1.01 -38.17
CA PRO A 245 5.50 1.18 -37.89
C PRO A 245 4.97 0.18 -36.84
N PHE A 246 4.06 0.64 -35.98
CA PHE A 246 3.45 -0.23 -34.98
C PHE A 246 2.47 -1.25 -35.60
N PRO A 247 2.40 -2.48 -35.05
CA PRO A 247 1.38 -3.45 -35.43
C PRO A 247 -0.05 -2.94 -35.17
N PRO A 248 -1.07 -3.40 -35.95
CA PRO A 248 -2.44 -2.91 -35.83
C PRO A 248 -3.07 -3.09 -34.45
N ASP A 249 -2.74 -4.15 -33.72
CA ASP A 249 -3.21 -4.36 -32.35
C ASP A 249 -2.66 -3.29 -31.40
N ILE A 250 -1.37 -2.94 -31.51
CA ILE A 250 -0.77 -1.90 -30.69
C ILE A 250 -1.28 -0.51 -31.06
N CYS A 251 -1.54 -0.24 -32.35
CA CYS A 251 -2.21 0.98 -32.78
C CYS A 251 -3.60 1.14 -32.14
N ARG A 252 -4.36 0.03 -32.01
CA ARG A 252 -5.66 0.05 -31.31
C ARG A 252 -5.48 0.37 -29.82
N ASP A 253 -4.50 -0.24 -29.15
CA ASP A 253 -4.23 0.04 -27.75
C ASP A 253 -3.85 1.52 -27.55
N VAL A 254 -2.94 2.06 -28.37
CA VAL A 254 -2.53 3.47 -28.34
C VAL A 254 -3.70 4.42 -28.59
N ALA A 255 -4.62 4.07 -29.49
CA ALA A 255 -5.81 4.89 -29.79
C ALA A 255 -6.80 5.02 -28.61
N THR A 256 -6.74 4.12 -27.61
CA THR A 256 -7.55 4.24 -26.38
C THR A 256 -6.94 5.18 -25.35
N LEU A 257 -5.67 5.56 -25.51
CA LEU A 257 -4.94 6.34 -24.52
C LEU A 257 -5.30 7.82 -24.61
N PRO A 258 -5.32 8.55 -23.47
CA PRO A 258 -5.26 10.00 -23.47
C PRO A 258 -4.07 10.51 -24.27
N ILE A 259 -4.21 11.68 -24.92
CA ILE A 259 -3.23 12.21 -25.87
C ILE A 259 -1.79 12.26 -25.31
N GLY A 260 -1.59 12.63 -24.05
CA GLY A 260 -0.27 12.69 -23.43
C GLY A 260 0.40 11.32 -23.29
N LEU A 261 -0.37 10.26 -23.03
CA LEU A 261 0.14 8.89 -22.98
C LEU A 261 0.30 8.29 -24.38
N ALA A 262 -0.56 8.65 -25.32
CA ALA A 262 -0.42 8.27 -26.72
C ALA A 262 0.88 8.85 -27.30
N GLU A 263 1.17 10.14 -27.07
CA GLU A 263 2.43 10.77 -27.47
C GLU A 263 3.65 10.09 -26.85
N ALA A 264 3.61 9.78 -25.55
CA ALA A 264 4.67 9.05 -24.88
C ALA A 264 4.86 7.63 -25.47
N ALA A 265 3.78 6.91 -25.79
CA ALA A 265 3.86 5.60 -26.44
C ALA A 265 4.44 5.69 -27.86
N LEU A 266 4.02 6.68 -28.64
CA LEU A 266 4.48 6.91 -30.01
C LEU A 266 5.95 7.32 -30.09
N SER A 267 6.58 7.75 -28.99
CA SER A 267 8.02 7.98 -28.92
C SER A 267 8.86 6.70 -29.10
N GLY A 268 8.24 5.51 -28.97
CA GLY A 268 8.92 4.21 -29.10
C GLY A 268 9.69 3.77 -27.85
N HIS A 269 9.58 4.50 -26.74
CA HIS A 269 10.27 4.20 -25.48
C HIS A 269 9.44 3.35 -24.49
N LEU A 270 8.17 3.06 -24.81
CA LEU A 270 7.31 2.21 -23.99
C LEU A 270 7.24 0.80 -24.59
N SER A 271 7.37 -0.20 -23.74
CA SER A 271 7.16 -1.61 -24.09
C SER A 271 5.70 -1.87 -24.41
N VAL A 272 5.48 -2.94 -25.18
CA VAL A 272 4.14 -3.46 -25.49
C VAL A 272 3.36 -3.74 -24.20
N GLN A 273 4.03 -4.25 -23.17
CA GLN A 273 3.42 -4.55 -21.88
C GLN A 273 2.94 -3.29 -21.17
N CYS A 274 3.72 -2.20 -21.19
CA CYS A 274 3.34 -0.92 -20.61
C CYS A 274 2.16 -0.28 -21.37
N ILE A 275 2.18 -0.33 -22.71
CA ILE A 275 1.07 0.19 -23.54
C ILE A 275 -0.24 -0.56 -23.22
N LYS A 276 -0.20 -1.89 -23.16
CA LYS A 276 -1.37 -2.72 -22.79
C LYS A 276 -1.86 -2.45 -21.37
N LEU A 277 -0.94 -2.22 -20.43
CA LEU A 277 -1.28 -1.80 -19.07
C LEU A 277 -2.04 -0.47 -19.09
N LEU A 278 -1.54 0.53 -19.82
CA LEU A 278 -2.20 1.84 -19.93
C LEU A 278 -3.57 1.75 -20.61
N ALA A 279 -3.70 0.93 -21.65
CA ALA A 279 -4.98 0.68 -22.32
C ALA A 279 -6.01 0.04 -21.36
N SER A 280 -5.54 -0.86 -20.47
CA SER A 280 -6.40 -1.42 -19.42
C SER A 280 -6.93 -0.35 -18.47
N VAL A 281 -6.13 0.67 -18.14
CA VAL A 281 -6.58 1.82 -17.32
C VAL A 281 -7.67 2.62 -18.02
N ALA A 282 -7.53 2.85 -19.33
CA ALA A 282 -8.54 3.55 -20.11
C ALA A 282 -9.92 2.87 -20.05
N SER A 283 -9.96 1.54 -19.94
CA SER A 283 -11.21 0.77 -19.86
C SER A 283 -12.03 0.99 -18.58
N TRP A 284 -11.38 1.39 -17.48
CA TRP A 284 -12.02 1.54 -16.18
C TRP A 284 -11.97 2.96 -15.61
N ALA A 285 -11.10 3.83 -16.14
CA ALA A 285 -11.04 5.24 -15.75
C ALA A 285 -12.42 5.94 -15.77
N PRO A 286 -13.35 5.70 -16.72
CA PRO A 286 -14.68 6.30 -16.70
C PRO A 286 -15.51 5.97 -15.44
N LEU A 287 -15.28 4.82 -14.81
CA LEU A 287 -15.99 4.41 -13.58
C LEU A 287 -15.73 5.37 -12.41
N VAL A 288 -14.60 6.06 -12.43
CA VAL A 288 -14.20 7.02 -11.39
C VAL A 288 -15.25 8.12 -11.28
N ASN A 289 -15.61 8.78 -12.39
CA ASN A 289 -16.58 9.88 -12.41
C ASN A 289 -17.96 9.45 -11.87
N GLY A 290 -18.37 8.22 -12.19
CA GLY A 290 -19.71 7.74 -11.87
C GLY A 290 -20.78 8.32 -12.77
N SER A 291 -21.85 7.56 -12.97
CA SER A 291 -23.07 8.11 -13.51
C SER A 291 -23.57 9.23 -12.58
N VAL A 292 -23.68 10.45 -13.11
CA VAL A 292 -24.22 11.63 -12.41
C VAL A 292 -25.76 11.59 -12.40
N SER A 293 -26.40 10.58 -13.00
CA SER A 293 -27.86 10.47 -12.97
C SER A 293 -28.30 9.83 -11.65
N SER A 294 -29.04 10.59 -10.83
CA SER A 294 -29.62 10.13 -9.55
C SER A 294 -30.72 9.06 -9.68
N SER A 295 -30.75 8.33 -10.80
CA SER A 295 -31.75 7.32 -11.15
C SER A 295 -31.15 5.97 -11.55
N ALA A 296 -29.82 5.78 -11.43
CA ALA A 296 -29.20 4.50 -11.74
C ALA A 296 -29.66 3.40 -10.75
N PRO A 297 -30.08 2.21 -11.23
CA PRO A 297 -30.53 1.13 -10.37
C PRO A 297 -29.40 0.64 -9.46
N ALA A 298 -29.71 0.20 -8.23
CA ALA A 298 -28.72 -0.26 -7.23
C ALA A 298 -27.76 -1.36 -7.73
N GLN A 299 -28.17 -2.13 -8.74
CA GLN A 299 -27.34 -3.15 -9.39
C GLN A 299 -26.19 -2.54 -10.21
N ASP A 300 -26.38 -1.34 -10.78
CA ASP A 300 -25.36 -0.58 -11.52
C ASP A 300 -24.28 -0.02 -10.56
N SER A 301 -24.69 0.48 -9.40
CA SER A 301 -23.75 0.95 -8.36
C SER A 301 -22.88 -0.17 -7.80
N ARG A 302 -23.48 -1.33 -7.47
CA ARG A 302 -22.73 -2.48 -6.95
C ARG A 302 -21.73 -3.02 -7.96
N ASP A 303 -22.12 -3.15 -9.23
CA ASP A 303 -21.21 -3.60 -10.29
C ASP A 303 -20.05 -2.62 -10.46
N ARG A 304 -20.35 -1.33 -10.57
CA ARG A 304 -19.35 -0.26 -10.64
C ARG A 304 -18.34 -0.34 -9.49
N TYR A 305 -18.78 -0.48 -8.25
CA TYR A 305 -17.88 -0.55 -7.11
C TYR A 305 -17.08 -1.86 -7.06
N CYS A 306 -17.65 -2.99 -7.50
CA CYS A 306 -16.91 -4.23 -7.65
C CYS A 306 -15.80 -4.11 -8.70
N ARG A 307 -16.08 -3.45 -9.82
CA ARG A 307 -15.08 -3.15 -10.86
C ARG A 307 -14.01 -2.17 -10.36
N LEU A 308 -14.39 -1.06 -9.72
CA LEU A 308 -13.45 -0.13 -9.07
C LEU A 308 -12.64 -0.77 -7.93
N PHE A 309 -13.16 -1.84 -7.33
CA PHE A 309 -12.44 -2.60 -6.32
C PHE A 309 -11.42 -3.55 -6.94
N CYS A 310 -11.72 -4.13 -8.10
CA CYS A 310 -10.89 -5.12 -8.78
C CYS A 310 -9.88 -4.52 -9.76
N GLU A 311 -10.35 -3.79 -10.77
CA GLU A 311 -9.55 -3.41 -11.95
C GLU A 311 -8.37 -2.49 -11.61
N PRO A 312 -8.51 -1.48 -10.71
CA PRO A 312 -7.37 -0.68 -10.26
C PRO A 312 -6.31 -1.51 -9.49
N ARG A 313 -6.73 -2.52 -8.72
CA ARG A 313 -5.78 -3.42 -8.04
C ARG A 313 -5.04 -4.30 -9.03
N GLU A 314 -5.72 -4.78 -10.06
CA GLU A 314 -5.09 -5.54 -11.16
C GLU A 314 -4.11 -4.69 -11.96
N CYS A 315 -4.44 -3.41 -12.17
CA CYS A 315 -3.53 -2.42 -12.73
C CYS A 315 -2.28 -2.26 -11.85
N SER A 316 -2.44 -1.99 -10.55
CA SER A 316 -1.30 -1.87 -9.62
C SER A 316 -0.45 -3.13 -9.59
N ARG A 317 -1.06 -4.33 -9.53
CA ARG A 317 -0.33 -5.60 -9.59
C ARG A 317 0.46 -5.74 -10.89
N SER A 318 -0.17 -5.51 -12.04
CA SER A 318 0.47 -5.60 -13.35
C SER A 318 1.64 -4.62 -13.47
N ALA A 319 1.46 -3.39 -12.98
CA ALA A 319 2.49 -2.37 -12.99
C ALA A 319 3.72 -2.81 -12.19
N ILE A 320 3.56 -3.39 -11.00
CA ILE A 320 4.69 -3.86 -10.20
C ILE A 320 5.33 -5.12 -10.78
N MET A 321 4.55 -6.02 -11.39
CA MET A 321 5.12 -7.18 -12.10
C MET A 321 5.94 -6.74 -13.31
N LEU A 322 5.48 -5.74 -14.06
CA LEU A 322 6.23 -5.14 -15.15
C LEU A 322 7.54 -4.49 -14.66
N LEU A 323 7.53 -3.80 -13.51
CA LEU A 323 8.76 -3.28 -12.89
C LEU A 323 9.75 -4.39 -12.50
N LEU A 324 9.26 -5.55 -12.05
CA LEU A 324 10.10 -6.71 -11.78
C LEU A 324 10.72 -7.26 -13.07
N ASP A 325 9.92 -7.43 -14.12
CA ASP A 325 10.38 -7.92 -15.42
C ASP A 325 11.42 -6.97 -16.04
N LEU A 326 11.22 -5.65 -15.95
CA LEU A 326 12.18 -4.63 -16.36
C LEU A 326 13.51 -4.75 -15.57
N LYS A 327 13.42 -4.87 -14.25
CA LYS A 327 14.57 -5.01 -13.36
C LYS A 327 15.35 -6.31 -13.64
N ARG A 328 14.66 -7.43 -13.80
CA ARG A 328 15.26 -8.74 -14.09
C ARG A 328 15.87 -8.81 -15.47
N SER A 329 15.33 -8.06 -16.43
CA SER A 329 15.88 -7.91 -17.77
C SER A 329 17.15 -7.03 -17.81
N GLY A 330 17.53 -6.41 -16.68
CA GLY A 330 18.70 -5.53 -16.61
C GLY A 330 18.55 -4.23 -17.41
N LEU A 331 17.31 -3.84 -17.75
CA LEU A 331 17.05 -2.64 -18.52
C LEU A 331 17.29 -1.38 -17.67
N PRO A 332 17.81 -0.30 -18.27
CA PRO A 332 18.02 0.95 -17.54
C PRO A 332 16.70 1.54 -17.06
N VAL A 333 16.78 2.36 -16.01
CA VAL A 333 15.61 3.07 -15.50
C VAL A 333 15.18 4.11 -16.53
N GLY A 334 13.91 4.07 -16.91
CA GLY A 334 13.29 4.95 -17.90
C GLY A 334 11.88 5.36 -17.51
N LEU A 335 11.16 6.01 -18.44
CA LEU A 335 9.81 6.52 -18.17
C LEU A 335 8.83 5.45 -17.67
N GLU A 336 8.95 4.21 -18.15
CA GLU A 336 8.13 3.09 -17.69
C GLU A 336 8.21 2.84 -16.18
N HIS A 337 9.39 3.09 -15.59
CA HIS A 337 9.56 2.93 -14.15
C HIS A 337 8.75 3.98 -13.38
N VAL A 338 8.71 5.21 -13.91
CA VAL A 338 7.91 6.31 -13.37
C VAL A 338 6.43 6.04 -13.54
N ILE A 339 6.01 5.61 -14.74
CA ILE A 339 4.61 5.28 -15.06
C ILE A 339 4.11 4.16 -14.16
N CYS A 340 4.78 3.00 -14.16
CA CYS A 340 4.29 1.82 -13.47
C CYS A 340 4.26 2.03 -11.96
N LEU A 341 5.33 2.58 -11.37
CA LEU A 341 5.37 2.82 -9.94
C LEU A 341 4.44 3.97 -9.53
N GLY A 342 4.32 5.00 -10.36
CA GLY A 342 3.41 6.12 -10.15
C GLY A 342 1.95 5.69 -10.18
N LEU A 343 1.55 4.89 -11.17
CA LEU A 343 0.21 4.30 -11.24
C LEU A 343 -0.05 3.41 -10.04
N ALA A 344 0.89 2.52 -9.70
CA ALA A 344 0.77 1.63 -8.54
C ALA A 344 0.53 2.39 -7.23
N ILE A 345 1.10 3.59 -7.07
CA ILE A 345 0.85 4.47 -5.91
C ILE A 345 -0.50 5.20 -6.04
N ALA A 346 -0.80 5.77 -7.22
CA ALA A 346 -1.96 6.63 -7.44
C ALA A 346 -3.30 5.87 -7.37
N VAL A 347 -3.38 4.68 -7.96
CA VAL A 347 -4.64 3.93 -8.10
C VAL A 347 -4.89 2.96 -6.94
N ARG A 348 -3.92 2.81 -6.04
CA ARG A 348 -4.04 1.97 -4.85
C ARG A 348 -5.15 2.46 -3.94
N HIS A 349 -5.87 1.52 -3.34
CA HIS A 349 -6.87 1.84 -2.31
C HIS A 349 -6.19 2.26 -1.01
N LEU A 350 -6.79 3.22 -0.33
CA LEU A 350 -6.27 3.81 0.90
C LEU A 350 -7.34 3.75 1.97
N SER A 351 -7.03 3.14 3.11
CA SER A 351 -7.86 3.34 4.29
C SER A 351 -7.30 4.53 5.07
N GLY A 352 -8.15 5.49 5.42
CA GLY A 352 -7.76 6.65 6.25
C GLY A 352 -7.17 6.27 7.61
N GLU A 353 -7.32 5.01 8.03
CA GLU A 353 -6.84 4.46 9.29
C GLU A 353 -5.55 3.61 9.12
N ASN A 354 -5.27 3.14 7.89
CA ASN A 354 -4.00 2.48 7.55
C ASN A 354 -2.95 3.52 7.19
N ARG A 355 -2.21 3.93 8.24
CA ARG A 355 -1.05 4.81 8.13
C ARG A 355 -0.05 4.27 7.11
N THR A 356 0.68 5.20 6.50
CA THR A 356 1.80 4.94 5.60
C THR A 356 2.65 3.76 6.08
N ASN A 357 2.66 2.67 5.31
CA ASN A 357 3.45 1.50 5.64
C ASN A 357 4.90 1.66 5.13
N ILE A 358 5.76 0.71 5.47
CA ILE A 358 7.14 0.67 4.95
C ILE A 358 7.18 0.70 3.42
N PHE A 359 6.19 0.09 2.75
CA PHE A 359 6.08 0.09 1.30
C PHE A 359 5.77 1.47 0.73
N ASP A 360 5.00 2.33 1.41
CA ASP A 360 4.69 3.69 0.97
C ASP A 360 5.94 4.54 0.86
N THR A 361 6.70 4.54 1.94
CA THR A 361 7.95 5.30 2.01
C THR A 361 8.95 4.77 1.00
N ALA A 362 9.12 3.44 0.92
CA ALA A 362 10.04 2.82 -0.02
C ALA A 362 9.62 3.02 -1.49
N SER A 363 8.33 2.96 -1.81
CA SER A 363 7.81 3.20 -3.17
C SER A 363 8.02 4.65 -3.59
N LEU A 364 7.74 5.63 -2.72
CA LEU A 364 7.98 7.04 -3.01
C LEU A 364 9.48 7.36 -3.18
N VAL A 365 10.34 6.73 -2.38
CA VAL A 365 11.80 6.85 -2.53
C VAL A 365 12.27 6.25 -3.86
N ALA A 366 11.80 5.05 -4.21
CA ALA A 366 12.13 4.40 -5.48
C ALA A 366 11.62 5.20 -6.68
N LEU A 367 10.41 5.80 -6.59
CA LEU A 367 9.86 6.66 -7.63
C LEU A 367 10.69 7.94 -7.79
N THR A 368 11.03 8.61 -6.68
CA THR A 368 11.89 9.80 -6.71
C THR A 368 13.24 9.50 -7.35
N LYS A 369 13.83 8.34 -7.02
CA LYS A 369 15.08 7.89 -7.65
C LYS A 369 14.89 7.67 -9.15
N SER A 370 13.78 7.07 -9.57
CA SER A 370 13.49 6.78 -10.98
C SER A 370 13.26 8.05 -11.80
N VAL A 371 12.58 9.04 -11.24
CA VAL A 371 12.42 10.36 -11.90
C VAL A 371 13.78 11.04 -12.05
N LYS A 372 14.62 11.00 -11.02
CA LYS A 372 15.96 11.61 -11.03
C LYS A 372 16.97 10.94 -11.97
N SER A 373 16.74 9.69 -12.37
CA SER A 373 17.63 8.97 -13.28
C SER A 373 17.30 9.18 -14.76
N ILE A 374 16.20 9.88 -15.08
CA ILE A 374 15.87 10.22 -16.47
C ILE A 374 16.58 11.53 -16.80
N ASP A 375 17.72 11.42 -17.47
CA ASP A 375 18.47 12.58 -17.96
C ASP A 375 17.78 13.19 -19.19
N ASN A 376 17.62 14.50 -19.21
CA ASN A 376 17.04 15.26 -20.34
C ASN A 376 15.73 14.65 -20.91
N PRO A 377 14.68 14.50 -20.08
CA PRO A 377 13.40 13.95 -20.52
C PRO A 377 12.84 14.73 -21.71
N SER A 378 12.25 14.03 -22.67
CA SER A 378 11.53 14.67 -23.77
C SER A 378 10.33 15.48 -23.23
N VAL A 379 9.69 16.30 -24.07
CA VAL A 379 8.51 17.06 -23.65
C VAL A 379 7.38 16.13 -23.18
N PRO A 380 6.99 15.06 -23.92
CA PRO A 380 6.01 14.09 -23.43
C PRO A 380 6.41 13.42 -22.10
N ASP A 381 7.68 13.05 -21.93
CA ASP A 381 8.17 12.40 -20.70
C ASP A 381 8.06 13.36 -19.50
N SER A 382 8.44 14.62 -19.69
CA SER A 382 8.35 15.67 -18.68
C SER A 382 6.91 15.91 -18.26
N GLU A 383 5.98 15.91 -19.20
CA GLU A 383 4.55 16.07 -18.95
C GLU A 383 3.96 14.90 -18.14
N VAL A 384 4.35 13.66 -18.45
CA VAL A 384 3.99 12.47 -17.66
C VAL A 384 4.50 12.58 -16.22
N ILE A 385 5.76 12.97 -16.04
CA ILE A 385 6.39 13.16 -14.72
C ILE A 385 5.62 14.23 -13.92
N ILE A 386 5.31 15.38 -14.56
CA ILE A 386 4.56 16.47 -13.93
C ILE A 386 3.18 15.99 -13.48
N TRP A 387 2.42 15.35 -14.38
CA TRP A 387 1.08 14.85 -14.07
C TRP A 387 1.09 13.81 -12.95
N LEU A 388 1.93 12.78 -13.03
CA LEU A 388 2.00 11.75 -11.99
C LEU A 388 2.44 12.30 -10.64
N SER A 389 3.43 13.20 -10.60
CA SER A 389 3.90 13.79 -9.34
C SER A 389 2.80 14.60 -8.63
N LEU A 390 1.97 15.34 -9.38
CA LEU A 390 0.82 16.05 -8.84
C LEU A 390 -0.23 15.08 -8.30
N VAL A 391 -0.63 14.08 -9.09
CA VAL A 391 -1.65 13.10 -8.69
C VAL A 391 -1.19 12.34 -7.44
N ILE A 392 0.07 11.95 -7.36
CA ILE A 392 0.63 11.25 -6.20
C ILE A 392 0.68 12.16 -4.97
N SER A 393 1.13 13.41 -5.14
CA SER A 393 1.12 14.38 -4.03
C SER A 393 -0.29 14.59 -3.51
N TRP A 394 -1.27 14.79 -4.39
CA TRP A 394 -2.69 14.93 -4.02
C TRP A 394 -3.25 13.67 -3.34
N ARG A 395 -2.98 12.48 -3.89
CA ARG A 395 -3.48 11.21 -3.34
C ARG A 395 -2.92 10.89 -1.96
N THR A 396 -1.70 11.32 -1.68
CA THR A 396 -1.03 11.03 -0.40
C THR A 396 -1.37 12.05 0.70
N GLN A 397 -2.18 13.08 0.40
CA GLN A 397 -2.55 14.14 1.34
C GLN A 397 -3.83 13.88 2.16
N SER A 398 -4.58 12.78 1.95
CA SER A 398 -5.93 12.56 2.52
C SER A 398 -6.06 12.62 4.06
N ALA A 399 -4.97 12.58 4.83
CA ALA A 399 -5.04 12.69 6.30
C ALA A 399 -3.88 13.48 6.92
N LYS A 400 -2.65 13.26 6.44
CA LYS A 400 -1.44 14.01 6.85
C LYS A 400 -0.49 14.12 5.67
N PRO A 401 0.28 15.21 5.56
CA PRO A 401 1.33 15.32 4.55
C PRO A 401 2.30 14.14 4.65
N VAL A 402 2.61 13.51 3.52
CA VAL A 402 3.63 12.47 3.42
C VAL A 402 4.92 13.13 2.92
N PRO A 403 5.95 13.32 3.77
CA PRO A 403 7.12 14.13 3.40
C PRO A 403 7.85 13.65 2.16
N LYS A 404 7.81 12.34 1.87
CA LYS A 404 8.42 11.77 0.66
C LYS A 404 7.65 12.11 -0.63
N ALA A 405 6.33 12.22 -0.55
CA ALA A 405 5.52 12.66 -1.69
C ALA A 405 5.69 14.17 -1.92
N ASP A 406 5.76 14.95 -0.84
CA ASP A 406 6.10 16.37 -0.93
C ASP A 406 7.49 16.57 -1.55
N ALA A 407 8.50 15.82 -1.12
CA ALA A 407 9.85 15.89 -1.68
C ALA A 407 9.91 15.53 -3.17
N LEU A 408 9.10 14.56 -3.63
CA LEU A 408 8.97 14.23 -5.05
C LEU A 408 8.39 15.41 -5.83
N PHE A 409 7.28 15.97 -5.35
CA PHE A 409 6.60 17.07 -6.05
C PHE A 409 7.45 18.35 -6.05
N ASP A 410 8.09 18.64 -4.92
CA ASP A 410 9.05 19.74 -4.77
C ASP A 410 10.20 19.61 -5.79
N TYR A 411 10.78 18.41 -5.96
CA TYR A 411 11.80 18.17 -6.99
C TYR A 411 11.27 18.44 -8.40
N VAL A 412 10.02 18.09 -8.70
CA VAL A 412 9.41 18.38 -10.01
C VAL A 412 9.20 19.89 -10.20
N LEU A 413 8.74 20.60 -9.18
CA LEU A 413 8.61 22.07 -9.21
C LEU A 413 9.96 22.77 -9.45
N ASP A 414 11.03 22.21 -8.88
CA ASP A 414 12.38 22.73 -9.05
C ASP A 414 12.93 22.41 -10.46
N SER A 415 12.67 21.20 -10.98
CA SER A 415 13.29 20.70 -12.21
C SER A 415 12.55 21.06 -13.50
N PHE A 416 11.23 21.25 -13.45
CA PHE A 416 10.41 21.45 -14.65
C PHE A 416 9.70 22.82 -14.62
N PRO A 417 10.16 23.83 -15.39
CA PRO A 417 9.57 25.18 -15.35
C PRO A 417 8.07 25.24 -15.66
N ALA A 418 7.58 24.32 -16.50
CA ALA A 418 6.15 24.23 -16.83
C ALA A 418 5.27 23.92 -15.60
N SER A 419 5.82 23.25 -14.58
CA SER A 419 5.10 22.89 -13.35
C SER A 419 4.87 24.08 -12.40
N ARG A 420 5.52 25.22 -12.62
CA ARG A 420 5.45 26.40 -11.74
C ARG A 420 4.26 27.32 -12.00
N SER A 421 3.41 26.98 -12.98
CA SER A 421 2.23 27.76 -13.34
C SER A 421 1.01 26.84 -13.43
N TRP A 422 -0.02 27.10 -12.63
CA TRP A 422 -1.25 26.31 -12.68
C TRP A 422 -1.86 26.27 -14.07
N LYS A 423 -1.85 27.39 -14.81
CA LYS A 423 -2.34 27.44 -16.19
C LYS A 423 -1.65 26.40 -17.07
N LYS A 424 -0.32 26.25 -16.95
CA LYS A 424 0.46 25.25 -17.70
C LYS A 424 0.22 23.84 -17.17
N VAL A 425 0.24 23.65 -15.86
CA VAL A 425 -0.03 22.35 -15.21
C VAL A 425 -1.40 21.82 -15.59
N SER A 426 -2.44 22.66 -15.56
CA SER A 426 -3.80 22.29 -15.93
C SER A 426 -3.88 21.83 -17.39
N VAL A 427 -3.23 22.55 -18.32
CA VAL A 427 -3.15 22.14 -19.74
C VAL A 427 -2.45 20.78 -19.86
N ILE A 428 -1.34 20.57 -19.16
CA ILE A 428 -0.61 19.29 -19.15
C ILE A 428 -1.51 18.18 -18.61
N CYS A 429 -2.12 18.35 -17.43
CA CYS A 429 -2.96 17.33 -16.80
C CYS A 429 -4.19 16.97 -17.65
N ARG A 430 -4.74 17.90 -18.44
CA ARG A 430 -5.84 17.64 -19.38
C ARG A 430 -5.44 16.76 -20.57
N LYS A 431 -4.13 16.56 -20.83
CA LYS A 431 -3.63 15.57 -21.80
C LYS A 431 -3.71 14.13 -21.28
N PHE A 432 -3.93 13.94 -19.98
CA PHE A 432 -3.96 12.64 -19.30
C PHE A 432 -5.39 12.31 -18.83
N TRP A 433 -5.54 11.31 -17.96
CA TRP A 433 -6.82 11.05 -17.30
C TRP A 433 -7.20 12.21 -16.37
N TRP A 434 -8.08 13.08 -16.88
CA TRP A 434 -8.59 14.26 -16.21
C TRP A 434 -10.00 13.99 -15.66
N PHE A 435 -10.22 14.37 -14.41
CA PHE A 435 -11.52 14.24 -13.74
C PHE A 435 -11.92 15.61 -13.20
N GLU A 436 -12.91 16.25 -13.82
CA GLU A 436 -13.30 17.63 -13.49
C GLU A 436 -13.61 17.82 -11.99
N ARG A 437 -14.21 16.81 -11.35
CA ARG A 437 -14.52 16.84 -9.91
C ARG A 437 -13.29 17.01 -9.00
N PHE A 438 -12.09 16.67 -9.48
CA PHE A 438 -10.85 16.79 -8.69
C PHE A 438 -10.04 18.04 -9.03
N GLN A 439 -10.50 18.87 -9.98
CA GLN A 439 -9.76 20.05 -10.41
C GLN A 439 -9.38 20.96 -9.23
N ALA A 440 -10.34 21.31 -8.39
CA ALA A 440 -10.11 22.22 -7.26
C ALA A 440 -9.10 21.64 -6.25
N GLU A 441 -9.18 20.33 -5.98
CA GLU A 441 -8.24 19.67 -5.07
C GLU A 441 -6.82 19.56 -5.66
N TRP A 442 -6.72 19.33 -6.98
CA TRP A 442 -5.43 19.31 -7.67
C TRP A 442 -4.79 20.70 -7.70
N GLU A 443 -5.59 21.76 -7.93
CA GLU A 443 -5.12 23.15 -7.86
C GLU A 443 -4.62 23.50 -6.45
N GLN A 444 -5.38 23.11 -5.42
CA GLN A 444 -5.00 23.31 -4.04
C GLN A 444 -3.69 22.58 -3.71
N CYS A 445 -3.57 21.31 -4.11
CA CYS A 445 -2.36 20.51 -3.93
C CYS A 445 -1.13 21.19 -4.58
N TRP A 446 -1.29 21.66 -5.82
CA TRP A 446 -0.27 22.41 -6.54
C TRP A 446 0.12 23.70 -5.81
N ALA A 447 -0.86 24.49 -5.37
CA ALA A 447 -0.64 25.74 -4.66
C ALA A 447 0.12 25.53 -3.34
N CYS A 448 -0.20 24.46 -2.60
CA CYS A 448 0.55 24.06 -1.40
C CYS A 448 2.03 23.76 -1.73
N GLY A 449 2.31 23.05 -2.83
CA GLY A 449 3.68 22.79 -3.29
C GLY A 449 4.45 24.08 -3.62
N ILE A 450 3.82 25.03 -4.32
CA ILE A 450 4.42 26.34 -4.62
C ILE A 450 4.72 27.13 -3.35
N ALA A 451 3.80 27.12 -2.38
CA ALA A 451 4.01 27.78 -1.09
C ALA A 451 5.22 27.21 -0.35
N ARG A 452 5.36 25.88 -0.31
CA ARG A 452 6.55 25.22 0.26
C ARG A 452 7.84 25.58 -0.48
N GLN A 453 7.83 25.57 -1.82
CA GLN A 453 8.98 25.96 -2.61
C GLN A 453 9.45 27.39 -2.28
N LYS A 454 8.52 28.35 -2.25
CA LYS A 454 8.82 29.75 -1.87
C LYS A 454 9.40 29.85 -0.46
N GLN A 455 8.82 29.12 0.50
CA GLN A 455 9.30 29.10 1.88
C GLN A 455 10.74 28.55 1.97
N ARG A 456 11.06 27.47 1.24
CA ARG A 456 12.42 26.91 1.17
C ARG A 456 13.42 27.92 0.61
N SER A 457 13.09 28.58 -0.50
CA SER A 457 13.96 29.60 -1.10
C SER A 457 14.21 30.80 -0.17
N LEU A 458 13.20 31.26 0.58
CA LEU A 458 13.36 32.34 1.56
C LEU A 458 14.28 31.93 2.72
N LEU A 459 14.15 30.70 3.20
CA LEU A 459 15.01 30.16 4.27
C LEU A 459 16.46 30.06 3.82
N GLU A 460 16.71 29.57 2.61
CA GLU A 460 18.06 29.49 2.03
C GLU A 460 18.70 30.87 1.85
N GLN A 461 17.94 31.86 1.38
CA GLN A 461 18.41 33.25 1.29
C GLN A 461 18.76 33.84 2.67
N SER A 462 17.94 33.58 3.68
CA SER A 462 18.21 34.06 5.05
C SER A 462 19.46 33.42 5.67
N GLN A 463 19.69 32.13 5.40
CA GLN A 463 20.88 31.40 5.85
C GLN A 463 22.14 31.90 5.13
N ASN A 464 22.06 32.14 3.82
CA ASN A 464 23.14 32.71 3.02
C ASN A 464 23.48 34.16 3.44
N MET A 465 22.49 34.96 3.83
CA MET A 465 22.75 36.29 4.41
C MET A 465 23.39 36.22 5.80
N ARG A 466 22.98 35.26 6.65
CA ARG A 466 23.59 35.05 7.97
C ARG A 466 25.01 34.51 7.88
N SER A 467 25.31 33.61 6.95
CA SER A 467 26.67 33.11 6.71
C SER A 467 27.59 34.22 6.18
N ARG A 468 27.11 35.05 5.23
CA ARG A 468 27.83 36.23 4.73
C ARG A 468 28.12 37.27 5.81
N ARG A 469 27.16 37.54 6.72
CA ARG A 469 27.37 38.43 7.87
C ARG A 469 28.38 37.87 8.89
N ARG A 470 28.40 36.56 9.11
CA ARG A 470 29.42 35.92 9.97
C ARG A 470 30.81 35.95 9.33
N SER A 471 30.91 35.75 8.01
CA SER A 471 32.20 35.86 7.30
C SER A 471 32.70 37.31 7.16
N SER A 472 31.82 38.31 7.17
CA SER A 472 32.22 39.74 7.11
C SER A 472 32.65 40.31 8.47
N ILE A 473 32.31 39.65 9.59
CA ILE A 473 32.77 40.05 10.94
C ILE A 473 34.12 39.39 11.29
N GLY A 474 34.50 38.31 10.59
CA GLY A 474 35.78 37.61 10.75
C GLY A 474 37.03 38.49 10.60
N PRO A 475 37.14 39.38 9.59
CA PRO A 475 38.35 40.20 9.41
C PRO A 475 38.46 41.33 10.43
N LEU A 476 37.36 41.94 10.87
CA LEU A 476 37.40 43.05 11.84
C LEU A 476 37.71 42.58 13.26
N ALA A 477 37.20 41.42 13.67
CA ALA A 477 37.51 40.88 15.00
C ALA A 477 38.98 40.47 15.13
N SER A 478 39.59 39.93 14.06
CA SER A 478 41.02 39.59 13.99
C SER A 478 41.93 40.82 13.96
N ILE A 479 41.53 41.92 13.29
CA ILE A 479 42.30 43.17 13.27
C ILE A 479 42.25 43.90 14.62
N ILE A 480 41.08 43.92 15.29
CA ILE A 480 40.94 44.55 16.62
C ILE A 480 41.69 43.75 17.70
N SER A 481 41.79 42.42 17.58
CA SER A 481 42.57 41.60 18.50
C SER A 481 44.08 41.70 18.27
N LEU A 482 44.53 41.90 17.02
CA LEU A 482 45.95 42.21 16.72
C LEU A 482 46.36 43.60 17.21
N GLN A 483 45.51 44.63 17.05
CA GLN A 483 45.80 45.98 17.56
C GLN A 483 45.88 46.04 19.10
N LYS A 484 45.08 45.24 19.82
CA LYS A 484 45.18 45.12 21.29
C LYS A 484 46.44 44.37 21.74
N TYR A 485 47.01 43.50 20.91
CA TYR A 485 48.24 42.79 21.24
C TYR A 485 49.48 43.67 21.05
N SER A 486 49.51 44.53 20.03
CA SER A 486 50.60 45.49 19.80
C SER A 486 50.67 46.59 20.87
N ALA A 487 49.53 47.07 21.38
CA ALA A 487 49.49 48.08 22.44
C ALA A 487 50.01 47.58 23.80
N HIS A 488 50.11 46.25 24.00
CA HIS A 488 50.59 45.66 25.25
C HIS A 488 52.11 45.38 25.27
N ILE A 489 52.78 45.47 24.12
CA ILE A 489 54.22 45.21 23.97
C ILE A 489 55.05 46.51 24.09
N GLU A 490 54.46 47.68 23.87
CA GLU A 490 55.17 48.97 23.99
C GLU A 490 55.15 49.58 25.40
N SER A 491 54.62 48.88 26.41
CA SER A 491 54.59 49.33 27.81
C SER A 491 55.24 48.34 28.79
N GLY A 492 56.22 47.56 28.34
CA GLY A 492 56.99 46.61 29.15
C GLY A 492 58.48 46.89 29.09
#